data_AF-A0AAU4B908-F1
#
_entry.id   AF-A0AAU4B908-F1
#
_cell.length_a   1.000
_cell.length_b   1.000
_cell.length_c   1.000
_cell.angle_alpha   90.00
_cell.angle_beta   90.00
_cell.angle_gamma   90.00
#
_symmetry.space_group_name_H-M   'P 1'
#
loop_
_entity.id
_entity.type
_entity.pdbx_description
1 polymer ?
#
loop_
_entity_poly.entity_id
_entity_poly.type
_entity_poly.pdbx_seq_one_letter_code
_entity_poly.pdbx_strand_id
1 'polypeptide(L)'
;MPGPVPGTAPDAVPGPGQAPGQAPAQAPAPRPGIRAGARTWHRFHYTVGVFLIAYGLTALLSGFLLWSDRQDEIDGYFDSGPATGLLVLVKLVEAVLALSAVAGVALRRDVLFVAATTGWMAGFAMFAVLDVFTGRWGGLAEHLLYLAGFVVLLFVSYGLSAKAQLASAPAPTPAGDAAPGEGPHDGPDDGQAGGPHRLTRTQEFALQAINRAVALTGPRPRPERRD
;
A
#
# COMPACT_ATOMS: atom_id res chain seq x y z
N MET A 1 33.53 85.16 21.57
CA MET A 1 34.07 83.88 22.08
C MET A 1 32.98 83.23 22.93
N PRO A 2 32.39 82.11 22.46
CA PRO A 2 31.39 81.31 23.17
C PRO A 2 31.98 80.59 24.39
N GLY A 3 31.11 80.33 25.36
CA GLY A 3 31.39 79.70 26.64
C GLY A 3 31.45 78.16 26.64
N PRO A 4 31.48 77.55 27.83
CA PRO A 4 32.29 76.37 28.14
C PRO A 4 31.56 75.04 28.00
N VAL A 5 32.36 73.98 27.87
CA VAL A 5 31.95 72.57 27.92
C VAL A 5 32.18 72.01 29.33
N PRO A 6 31.22 71.29 29.93
CA PRO A 6 31.50 70.31 30.97
C PRO A 6 31.41 68.89 30.40
N GLY A 7 32.30 68.02 30.86
CA GLY A 7 32.53 66.69 30.31
C GLY A 7 31.71 65.54 30.89
N THR A 8 32.32 64.36 30.75
CA THR A 8 32.01 63.01 31.25
C THR A 8 30.96 62.18 30.49
N ALA A 9 31.49 61.15 29.81
CA ALA A 9 30.80 59.94 29.37
C ALA A 9 30.57 58.99 30.57
N PRO A 10 29.71 57.95 30.47
CA PRO A 10 30.07 56.75 29.71
C PRO A 10 28.95 56.18 28.81
N ASP A 11 29.40 55.42 27.81
CA ASP A 11 28.64 54.78 26.75
C ASP A 11 27.55 53.82 27.26
N ALA A 12 26.32 54.06 26.80
CA ALA A 12 25.22 53.11 26.88
C ALA A 12 25.43 51.99 25.86
N VAL A 13 25.35 50.74 26.31
CA VAL A 13 25.33 49.53 25.48
C VAL A 13 24.06 49.52 24.62
N PRO A 14 24.12 49.53 23.28
CA PRO A 14 22.97 49.26 22.45
C PRO A 14 22.76 47.74 22.36
N GLY A 15 21.59 47.26 22.79
CA GLY A 15 21.15 45.89 22.52
C GLY A 15 21.13 45.62 21.00
N PRO A 16 21.34 44.36 20.56
CA PRO A 16 21.32 44.05 19.15
C PRO A 16 19.91 44.31 18.58
N GLY A 17 19.81 45.38 17.80
CA GLY A 17 18.63 45.74 17.04
C GLY A 17 18.26 44.65 16.04
N GLN A 18 16.97 44.36 15.98
CA GLN A 18 16.35 43.55 14.95
C GLN A 18 16.67 44.15 13.56
N ALA A 19 17.37 43.39 12.73
CA ALA A 19 17.51 43.69 11.32
C ALA A 19 16.15 43.48 10.61
N PRO A 20 15.69 44.42 9.78
CA PRO A 20 14.48 44.23 8.98
C PRO A 20 14.80 43.35 7.77
N GLY A 21 14.13 42.19 7.68
CA GLY A 21 14.17 41.35 6.48
C GLY A 21 14.45 39.86 6.68
N GLN A 22 14.17 39.26 7.84
CA GLN A 22 14.12 37.80 7.95
C GLN A 22 12.88 37.26 7.23
N ALA A 23 13.07 36.85 5.97
CA ALA A 23 12.14 35.96 5.29
C ALA A 23 11.85 34.75 6.19
N PRO A 24 10.60 34.25 6.26
CA PRO A 24 10.27 33.11 7.10
C PRO A 24 11.17 31.94 6.72
N ALA A 25 11.91 31.43 7.71
CA ALA A 25 12.74 30.25 7.55
C ALA A 25 11.87 29.15 6.91
N GLN A 26 12.14 28.84 5.64
CA GLN A 26 11.50 27.74 4.95
C GLN A 26 11.85 26.48 5.75
N ALA A 27 10.84 25.91 6.40
CA ALA A 27 10.95 24.58 6.97
C ALA A 27 11.51 23.64 5.88
N PRO A 28 12.50 22.78 6.20
CA PRO A 28 13.09 21.91 5.21
C PRO A 28 11.99 21.15 4.48
N ALA A 29 11.98 21.27 3.15
CA ALA A 29 11.02 20.60 2.30
C ALA A 29 10.94 19.12 2.71
N PRO A 30 9.74 18.56 2.92
CA PRO A 30 9.62 17.15 3.28
C PRO A 30 10.27 16.34 2.17
N ARG A 31 11.36 15.63 2.49
CA ARG A 31 12.07 14.76 1.54
C ARG A 31 11.04 13.86 0.84
N PRO A 32 10.84 13.99 -0.50
CA PRO A 32 9.97 13.09 -1.24
C PRO A 32 10.70 11.74 -1.32
N GLY A 33 10.33 10.80 -0.47
CA GLY A 33 10.93 9.46 -0.54
C GLY A 33 10.51 8.52 0.59
N ILE A 34 10.37 9.01 1.83
CA ILE A 34 10.14 8.13 2.98
C ILE A 34 8.65 7.88 3.24
N ARG A 35 7.76 8.82 2.89
CA ARG A 35 6.29 8.66 3.06
C ARG A 35 5.57 8.14 1.81
N ALA A 36 6.25 8.04 0.67
CA ALA A 36 5.64 7.53 -0.56
C ALA A 36 5.49 6.00 -0.50
N GLY A 37 6.49 5.28 0.01
CA GLY A 37 6.44 3.81 0.14
C GLY A 37 5.45 3.28 1.20
N ALA A 38 5.02 4.12 2.15
CA ALA A 38 3.98 3.75 3.11
C ALA A 38 2.55 3.90 2.56
N ARG A 39 2.36 4.58 1.41
CA ARG A 39 1.04 4.77 0.78
C ARG A 39 0.68 3.69 -0.23
N THR A 40 1.62 2.85 -0.65
CA THR A 40 1.41 1.84 -1.69
C THR A 40 0.96 0.48 -1.14
N TRP A 41 1.12 0.26 0.18
CA TRP A 41 0.69 -0.98 0.83
C TRP A 41 -0.84 -1.05 0.98
N HIS A 42 -1.50 -1.65 -0.01
CA HIS A 42 -2.93 -1.94 0.05
C HIS A 42 -3.23 -3.11 0.99
N ARG A 43 -4.37 -3.07 1.69
CA ARG A 43 -4.84 -4.17 2.56
C ARG A 43 -4.91 -5.53 1.84
N PHE A 44 -5.06 -5.53 0.52
CA PHE A 44 -5.03 -6.73 -0.32
C PHE A 44 -3.70 -7.51 -0.28
N HIS A 45 -2.58 -6.86 0.04
CA HIS A 45 -1.28 -7.53 0.14
C HIS A 45 -1.22 -8.52 1.31
N TYR A 46 -2.06 -8.36 2.35
CA TYR A 46 -2.06 -9.29 3.48
C TYR A 46 -2.51 -10.69 3.10
N THR A 47 -3.59 -10.81 2.33
CA THR A 47 -4.14 -12.10 1.91
C THR A 47 -3.26 -12.79 0.88
N VAL A 48 -2.79 -12.05 -0.12
CA VAL A 48 -1.80 -12.58 -1.07
C VAL A 48 -0.53 -12.98 -0.34
N GLY A 49 -0.11 -12.21 0.68
CA GLY A 49 1.05 -12.54 1.49
C GLY A 49 0.90 -13.76 2.37
N VAL A 50 -0.23 -13.92 3.05
CA VAL A 50 -0.54 -15.14 3.82
C VAL A 50 -0.54 -16.36 2.90
N PHE A 51 -1.13 -16.25 1.71
CA PHE A 51 -1.08 -17.31 0.71
C PHE A 51 0.37 -17.64 0.30
N LEU A 52 1.18 -16.64 -0.07
CA LEU A 52 2.60 -16.86 -0.44
C LEU A 52 3.40 -17.51 0.68
N ILE A 53 3.16 -17.11 1.94
CA ILE A 53 3.85 -17.68 3.10
C ILE A 53 3.44 -19.15 3.28
N ALA A 54 2.13 -19.44 3.28
CA ALA A 54 1.64 -20.82 3.42
C ALA A 54 2.13 -21.72 2.28
N TYR A 55 2.11 -21.21 1.04
CA TYR A 55 2.63 -21.89 -0.13
C TYR A 55 4.13 -22.15 0.00
N GLY A 56 4.92 -21.14 0.34
CA GLY A 56 6.37 -21.27 0.53
C GLY A 56 6.74 -22.26 1.62
N LEU A 57 6.05 -22.25 2.76
CA LEU A 57 6.23 -23.23 3.83
C LEU A 57 5.88 -24.65 3.36
N THR A 58 4.80 -24.80 2.59
CA THR A 58 4.40 -26.10 2.04
C THR A 58 5.42 -26.60 1.02
N ALA A 59 5.97 -25.74 0.17
CA ALA A 59 6.99 -26.08 -0.81
C ALA A 59 8.31 -26.51 -0.14
N LEU A 60 8.72 -25.83 0.93
CA LEU A 60 9.88 -26.20 1.74
C LEU A 60 9.66 -27.55 2.44
N LEU A 61 8.51 -27.73 3.09
CA LEU A 61 8.18 -28.97 3.79
C LEU A 61 8.09 -30.15 2.82
N SER A 62 7.39 -29.98 1.70
CA SER A 62 7.29 -31.01 0.65
C SER A 62 8.65 -31.32 0.05
N GLY A 63 9.51 -30.32 -0.15
CA GLY A 63 10.88 -30.52 -0.60
C GLY A 63 11.72 -31.35 0.35
N PHE A 64 11.52 -31.20 1.67
CA PHE A 64 12.19 -32.02 2.67
C PHE A 64 11.62 -33.44 2.74
N LEU A 65 10.29 -33.59 2.69
CA LEU A 65 9.62 -34.89 2.76
C LEU A 65 9.81 -35.74 1.51
N LEU A 66 9.87 -35.10 0.33
CA LEU A 66 10.00 -35.74 -0.98
C LEU A 66 11.40 -35.52 -1.56
N TRP A 67 12.41 -35.44 -0.69
CA TRP A 67 13.76 -35.04 -1.09
C TRP A 67 14.33 -35.93 -2.21
N SER A 68 14.20 -37.25 -2.08
CA SER A 68 14.68 -38.21 -3.08
C SER A 68 13.98 -38.05 -4.43
N ASP A 69 12.64 -37.96 -4.43
CA ASP A 69 11.86 -37.74 -5.66
C ASP A 69 12.29 -36.45 -6.39
N ARG A 70 12.61 -35.40 -5.62
CA ARG A 70 13.11 -34.12 -6.17
C ARG A 70 14.54 -34.20 -6.66
N GLN A 71 15.39 -35.04 -6.06
CA GLN A 71 16.72 -35.32 -6.60
C GLN A 71 16.63 -36.05 -7.93
N ASP A 72 15.82 -37.10 -8.01
CA ASP A 72 15.60 -37.87 -9.23
C ASP A 72 15.04 -36.99 -10.36
N GLU A 73 14.12 -36.08 -10.01
CA GLU A 73 13.58 -35.10 -10.94
C GLU A 73 14.67 -34.17 -11.51
N ILE A 74 15.58 -33.68 -10.66
CA ILE A 74 16.70 -32.81 -11.07
C ILE A 74 17.71 -33.59 -11.91
N ASP A 75 18.05 -34.83 -11.55
CA ASP A 75 18.93 -35.67 -12.34
C ASP A 75 18.35 -35.88 -13.75
N GLY A 76 17.03 -36.05 -13.87
CA GLY A 76 16.34 -36.14 -15.15
C GLY A 76 16.40 -34.89 -16.04
N TYR A 77 16.81 -33.73 -15.51
CA TYR A 77 17.03 -32.51 -16.32
C TYR A 77 18.49 -32.30 -16.73
N PHE A 78 19.44 -32.85 -15.97
CA PHE A 78 20.87 -32.54 -16.13
C PHE A 78 21.74 -33.77 -16.46
N ASP A 79 21.15 -34.95 -16.61
CA ASP A 79 21.72 -36.27 -16.99
C ASP A 79 22.86 -36.83 -16.10
N SER A 80 23.64 -35.97 -15.46
CA SER A 80 24.59 -36.28 -14.38
C SER A 80 25.18 -34.97 -13.85
N GLY A 81 24.58 -34.40 -12.82
CA GLY A 81 25.04 -33.17 -12.16
C GLY A 81 25.06 -33.32 -10.65
N PRO A 82 25.54 -32.32 -9.88
CA PRO A 82 25.42 -32.33 -8.44
C PRO A 82 23.96 -32.06 -8.02
N ALA A 83 23.02 -32.97 -8.33
CA ALA A 83 21.59 -32.78 -8.10
C ALA A 83 21.29 -32.39 -6.65
N THR A 84 21.98 -33.00 -5.69
CA THR A 84 21.92 -32.59 -4.27
C THR A 84 22.31 -31.13 -4.08
N GLY A 85 23.42 -30.68 -4.67
CA GLY A 85 23.89 -29.31 -4.55
C GLY A 85 22.93 -28.31 -5.19
N LEU A 86 22.38 -28.66 -6.37
CA LEU A 86 21.38 -27.84 -7.05
C LEU A 86 20.07 -27.78 -6.28
N LEU A 87 19.61 -28.91 -5.72
CA LEU A 87 18.41 -28.97 -4.89
C LEU A 87 18.56 -28.12 -3.63
N VAL A 88 19.71 -28.20 -2.95
CA VAL A 88 20.03 -27.31 -1.82
C VAL A 88 19.96 -25.85 -2.25
N LEU A 89 20.57 -25.48 -3.38
CA LEU A 89 20.51 -24.11 -3.90
C LEU A 89 19.07 -23.65 -4.15
N VAL A 90 18.26 -24.48 -4.81
CA VAL A 90 16.84 -24.19 -5.06
C VAL A 90 16.09 -23.99 -3.74
N LYS A 91 16.31 -24.83 -2.73
CA LYS A 91 15.66 -24.69 -1.42
C LYS A 91 16.11 -23.46 -0.66
N LEU A 92 17.37 -23.04 -0.79
CA LEU A 92 17.82 -21.75 -0.26
C LEU A 92 17.12 -20.58 -0.94
N VAL A 93 16.93 -20.62 -2.26
CA VAL A 93 16.17 -19.60 -3.00
C VAL A 93 14.71 -19.58 -2.56
N GLU A 94 14.04 -20.74 -2.49
CA GLU A 94 12.66 -20.84 -1.98
C GLU A 94 12.53 -20.30 -0.56
N ALA A 95 13.48 -20.60 0.33
CA ALA A 95 13.51 -20.07 1.69
C ALA A 95 13.64 -18.55 1.70
N VAL A 96 14.52 -17.97 0.88
CA VAL A 96 14.66 -16.51 0.75
C VAL A 96 13.38 -15.88 0.20
N LEU A 97 12.70 -16.51 -0.76
CA LEU A 97 11.42 -16.03 -1.27
C LEU A 97 10.32 -16.06 -0.20
N ALA A 98 10.24 -17.15 0.57
CA ALA A 98 9.30 -17.27 1.69
C ALA A 98 9.58 -16.21 2.77
N LEU A 99 10.85 -16.03 3.16
CA LEU A 99 11.26 -14.98 4.10
C LEU A 99 10.98 -13.58 3.57
N SER A 100 11.17 -13.35 2.26
CA SER A 100 10.84 -12.08 1.62
C SER A 100 9.33 -11.80 1.64
N ALA A 101 8.49 -12.82 1.49
CA ALA A 101 7.04 -12.68 1.65
C ALA A 101 6.68 -12.31 3.11
N VAL A 102 7.26 -13.01 4.09
CA VAL A 102 7.07 -12.68 5.52
C VAL A 102 7.51 -11.25 5.82
N ALA A 103 8.72 -10.87 5.40
CA ALA A 103 9.27 -9.54 5.62
C ALA A 103 8.47 -8.47 4.87
N GLY A 104 8.01 -8.75 3.64
CA GLY A 104 7.14 -7.87 2.88
C GLY A 104 5.86 -7.56 3.63
N VAL A 105 5.20 -8.58 4.17
CA VAL A 105 3.96 -8.43 4.97
C VAL A 105 4.22 -7.70 6.29
N ALA A 106 5.24 -8.11 7.04
CA ALA A 106 5.54 -7.56 8.37
C ALA A 106 6.01 -6.09 8.29
N LEU A 107 6.87 -5.77 7.33
CA LEU A 107 7.43 -4.43 7.14
C LEU A 107 6.57 -3.56 6.21
N ARG A 108 5.51 -4.12 5.61
CA ARG A 108 4.62 -3.46 4.66
C ARG A 108 5.38 -2.84 3.48
N ARG A 109 6.34 -3.60 2.93
CA ARG A 109 7.26 -3.13 1.87
C ARG A 109 6.99 -3.85 0.57
N ASP A 110 6.37 -3.15 -0.38
CA ASP A 110 5.98 -3.73 -1.68
C ASP A 110 7.16 -4.30 -2.47
N VAL A 111 8.35 -3.70 -2.38
CA VAL A 111 9.52 -4.19 -3.11
C VAL A 111 9.87 -5.64 -2.73
N LEU A 112 9.79 -5.99 -1.43
CA LEU A 112 10.04 -7.36 -0.96
C LEU A 112 8.92 -8.30 -1.39
N PHE A 113 7.69 -7.80 -1.37
CA PHE A 113 6.51 -8.55 -1.73
C PHE A 113 6.45 -8.90 -3.22
N VAL A 114 6.72 -7.91 -4.07
CA VAL A 114 6.81 -8.05 -5.51
C VAL A 114 7.94 -9.02 -5.86
N ALA A 115 9.13 -8.85 -5.27
CA ALA A 115 10.24 -9.77 -5.49
C ALA A 115 9.88 -11.23 -5.16
N ALA A 116 9.21 -11.46 -4.02
CA ALA A 116 8.74 -12.79 -3.65
C ALA A 116 7.76 -13.36 -4.69
N THR A 117 6.74 -12.57 -5.06
CA THR A 117 5.69 -12.98 -6.01
C THR A 117 6.28 -13.28 -7.39
N THR A 118 7.11 -12.38 -7.92
CA THR A 118 7.76 -12.57 -9.22
C THR A 118 8.75 -13.72 -9.19
N GLY A 119 9.44 -13.94 -8.07
CA GLY A 119 10.36 -15.07 -7.91
C GLY A 119 9.66 -16.42 -8.01
N TRP A 120 8.50 -16.56 -7.36
CA TRP A 120 7.67 -17.77 -7.49
C TRP A 120 7.18 -17.99 -8.93
N MET A 121 6.74 -16.93 -9.62
CA MET A 121 6.34 -16.99 -11.04
C MET A 121 7.51 -17.36 -11.95
N ALA A 122 8.69 -16.79 -11.72
CA ALA A 122 9.89 -17.12 -12.47
C ALA A 122 10.29 -18.59 -12.28
N GLY A 123 10.13 -19.16 -11.08
CA GLY A 123 10.37 -20.58 -10.82
C GLY A 123 9.52 -21.48 -11.72
N PHE A 124 8.20 -21.29 -11.74
CA PHE A 124 7.31 -22.06 -12.63
C PHE A 124 7.64 -21.88 -14.11
N ALA A 125 7.91 -20.64 -14.54
CA ALA A 125 8.27 -20.37 -15.92
C ALA A 125 9.58 -21.07 -16.32
N MET A 126 10.57 -21.12 -15.42
CA MET A 126 11.83 -21.80 -15.65
C MET A 126 11.63 -23.32 -15.86
N PHE A 127 10.84 -23.99 -15.01
CA PHE A 127 10.54 -25.41 -15.18
C PHE A 127 9.81 -25.71 -16.49
N ALA A 128 8.82 -24.90 -16.86
CA ALA A 128 8.14 -25.05 -18.14
C ALA A 128 9.10 -24.91 -19.34
N VAL A 129 10.05 -23.98 -19.27
CA VAL A 129 11.09 -23.83 -20.30
C VAL A 129 12.01 -25.06 -20.34
N LEU A 130 12.43 -25.58 -19.18
CA LEU A 130 13.24 -26.81 -19.11
C LEU A 130 12.52 -28.03 -19.68
N ASP A 131 11.22 -28.18 -19.43
CA ASP A 131 10.44 -29.30 -19.99
C ASP A 131 10.37 -29.26 -21.52
N VAL A 132 10.23 -28.07 -22.10
CA VAL A 132 10.23 -27.89 -23.56
C VAL A 132 11.57 -28.29 -24.14
N PHE A 133 12.69 -27.84 -23.54
CA PHE A 133 14.03 -28.19 -24.02
C PHE A 133 14.41 -29.65 -23.82
N THR A 134 13.90 -30.30 -22.78
CA THR A 134 14.13 -31.73 -22.49
C THR A 134 13.10 -32.66 -23.14
N GLY A 135 12.11 -32.11 -23.86
CA GLY A 135 11.06 -32.89 -24.53
C GLY A 135 10.07 -33.58 -23.58
N ARG A 136 10.01 -33.15 -22.32
CA ARG A 136 9.18 -33.74 -21.26
C ARG A 136 7.77 -33.17 -21.27
N TRP A 137 6.99 -33.46 -22.31
CA TRP A 137 5.61 -32.95 -22.47
C TRP A 137 4.67 -33.27 -21.30
N GLY A 138 4.87 -34.41 -20.63
CA GLY A 138 4.15 -34.77 -19.40
C GLY A 138 4.48 -33.83 -18.24
N GLY A 139 5.77 -33.56 -18.03
CA GLY A 139 6.24 -32.59 -17.03
C GLY A 139 5.74 -31.19 -17.36
N LEU A 140 5.76 -30.79 -18.63
CA LEU A 140 5.23 -29.49 -19.07
C LEU A 140 3.76 -29.33 -18.68
N ALA A 141 2.92 -30.33 -18.96
CA ALA A 141 1.50 -30.28 -18.63
C ALA A 141 1.28 -30.15 -17.11
N GLU A 142 2.07 -30.88 -16.31
CA GLU A 142 2.04 -30.83 -14.86
C GLU A 142 2.46 -29.43 -14.33
N HIS A 143 3.59 -28.89 -14.80
CA HIS A 143 4.06 -27.56 -14.40
C HIS A 143 3.11 -26.44 -14.82
N LEU A 144 2.49 -26.54 -16.01
CA LEU A 144 1.46 -25.60 -16.43
C LEU A 144 0.20 -25.70 -15.58
N LEU A 145 -0.19 -26.91 -15.16
CA LEU A 145 -1.32 -27.10 -14.25
C LEU A 145 -1.02 -26.51 -12.87
N TYR A 146 0.19 -26.68 -12.35
CA TYR A 146 0.62 -26.04 -11.10
C TYR A 146 0.66 -24.52 -11.20
N LEU A 147 1.18 -23.97 -12.30
CA LEU A 147 1.16 -22.53 -12.55
C LEU A 147 -0.27 -22.01 -12.62
N ALA A 148 -1.15 -22.68 -13.37
CA ALA A 148 -2.55 -22.29 -13.48
C ALA A 148 -3.26 -22.37 -12.12
N GLY A 149 -3.05 -23.45 -11.37
CA GLY A 149 -3.54 -23.60 -10.00
C GLY A 149 -3.06 -22.47 -9.10
N PHE A 150 -1.76 -22.16 -9.12
CA PHE A 150 -1.20 -21.05 -8.35
C PHE A 150 -1.85 -19.72 -8.71
N VAL A 151 -1.99 -19.41 -10.01
CA VAL A 151 -2.60 -18.15 -10.48
C VAL A 151 -4.07 -18.08 -10.06
N VAL A 152 -4.82 -19.18 -10.17
CA VAL A 152 -6.21 -19.26 -9.70
C VAL A 152 -6.29 -19.04 -8.20
N LEU A 153 -5.44 -19.70 -7.40
CA LEU A 153 -5.42 -19.51 -5.95
C LEU A 153 -5.04 -18.07 -5.57
N LEU A 154 -4.12 -17.45 -6.31
CA LEU A 154 -3.73 -16.06 -6.12
C LEU A 154 -4.90 -15.12 -6.44
N PHE A 155 -5.62 -15.38 -7.54
CA PHE A 155 -6.80 -14.62 -7.93
C PHE A 155 -7.96 -14.79 -6.94
N VAL A 156 -8.21 -16.01 -6.45
CA VAL A 156 -9.22 -16.28 -5.42
C VAL A 156 -8.85 -15.56 -4.12
N SER A 157 -7.59 -15.62 -3.70
CA SER A 157 -7.10 -14.90 -2.53
C SER A 157 -7.31 -13.39 -2.69
N TYR A 158 -7.07 -12.85 -3.88
CA TYR A 158 -7.31 -11.44 -4.21
C TYR A 158 -8.82 -11.09 -4.22
N GLY A 159 -9.64 -11.90 -4.88
CA GLY A 159 -11.08 -11.67 -5.04
C GLY A 159 -11.87 -11.81 -3.74
N LEU A 160 -11.55 -12.79 -2.89
CA LEU A 160 -12.16 -12.94 -1.56
C LEU A 160 -11.87 -11.72 -0.67
N SER A 161 -10.67 -11.15 -0.81
CA SER A 161 -10.28 -9.94 -0.10
C SER A 161 -11.08 -8.72 -0.54
N ALA A 162 -11.39 -8.62 -1.85
CA ALA A 162 -12.20 -7.51 -2.39
C ALA A 162 -13.63 -7.58 -1.85
N LYS A 163 -14.22 -8.78 -1.83
CA LYS A 163 -15.56 -8.99 -1.26
C LYS A 163 -15.61 -8.71 0.24
N ALA A 164 -14.61 -9.14 1.01
CA ALA A 164 -14.55 -8.89 2.45
C ALA A 164 -14.47 -7.39 2.77
N GLN A 165 -13.75 -6.60 1.97
CA GLN A 165 -13.68 -5.15 2.14
C GLN A 165 -14.99 -4.45 1.82
N LEU A 166 -15.72 -4.89 0.79
CA LEU A 166 -17.06 -4.37 0.47
C LEU A 166 -18.06 -4.68 1.59
N ALA A 167 -17.99 -5.86 2.20
CA ALA A 167 -18.85 -6.25 3.32
C ALA A 167 -18.50 -5.52 4.63
N SER A 168 -17.26 -5.02 4.76
CA SER A 168 -16.79 -4.30 5.95
C SER A 168 -16.91 -2.78 5.84
N ALA A 169 -17.46 -2.25 4.73
CA ALA A 169 -17.69 -0.82 4.59
C ALA A 169 -18.73 -0.38 5.64
N PRO A 170 -18.46 0.69 6.41
CA PRO A 170 -19.42 1.20 7.39
C PRO A 170 -20.76 1.45 6.70
N ALA A 171 -21.84 0.88 7.23
CA ALA A 171 -23.18 1.22 6.80
C ALA A 171 -23.34 2.74 6.93
N PRO A 172 -23.90 3.44 5.92
CA PRO A 172 -24.20 4.85 6.05
C PRO A 172 -25.09 5.02 7.28
N THR A 173 -24.55 5.63 8.33
CA THR A 173 -25.32 6.07 9.48
C THR A 173 -26.49 6.88 8.94
N PRO A 174 -27.75 6.49 9.21
CA PRO A 174 -28.88 7.35 8.85
C PRO A 174 -28.67 8.69 9.55
N ALA A 175 -28.42 9.73 8.75
CA ALA A 175 -28.46 11.10 9.21
C ALA A 175 -29.93 11.40 9.54
N GLY A 176 -30.32 11.15 10.79
CA GLY A 176 -31.70 11.29 11.21
C GLY A 176 -31.91 10.55 12.52
N ASP A 177 -31.39 11.13 13.60
CA ASP A 177 -31.98 11.12 14.95
C ASP A 177 -31.09 11.99 15.86
N ALA A 178 -30.95 13.28 15.50
CA ALA A 178 -30.64 14.31 16.46
C ALA A 178 -31.98 14.91 16.89
N ALA A 179 -32.47 14.46 18.04
CA ALA A 179 -33.64 15.02 18.70
C ALA A 179 -33.48 16.54 18.91
N PRO A 180 -34.55 17.34 18.80
CA PRO A 180 -34.50 18.76 19.14
C PRO A 180 -34.50 18.88 20.67
N GLY A 181 -33.35 19.24 21.24
CA GLY A 181 -33.16 19.45 22.68
C GLY A 181 -32.39 20.74 22.92
N GLU A 182 -33.08 21.69 23.53
CA GLU A 182 -32.72 23.08 23.82
C GLU A 182 -31.42 23.29 24.60
N GLY A 183 -30.72 24.38 24.26
CA GLY A 183 -29.74 25.03 25.12
C GLY A 183 -29.00 26.16 24.39
N PRO A 184 -29.16 27.44 24.78
CA PRO A 184 -28.37 28.53 24.21
C PRO A 184 -27.01 28.54 24.91
N HIS A 185 -25.96 28.14 24.20
CA HIS A 185 -24.58 28.36 24.62
C HIS A 185 -23.97 29.46 23.75
N ASP A 186 -24.02 30.69 24.24
CA ASP A 186 -23.18 31.79 23.76
C ASP A 186 -21.76 31.56 24.29
N GLY A 187 -20.87 31.13 23.40
CA GLY A 187 -19.43 31.05 23.63
C GLY A 187 -18.69 31.21 22.29
N PRO A 188 -17.62 32.01 22.21
CA PRO A 188 -16.84 32.14 20.99
C PRO A 188 -16.03 30.85 20.76
N ASP A 189 -16.46 30.06 19.78
CA ASP A 189 -15.78 28.86 19.29
C ASP A 189 -14.51 29.24 18.50
N ASP A 190 -13.41 29.40 19.22
CA ASP A 190 -12.07 29.36 18.66
C ASP A 190 -11.44 27.99 18.93
N GLY A 191 -11.66 27.05 18.00
CA GLY A 191 -10.78 25.88 17.83
C GLY A 191 -11.36 24.51 18.17
N GLN A 192 -10.86 23.51 17.41
CA GLN A 192 -11.19 22.07 17.43
C GLN A 192 -12.52 21.72 16.74
N ALA A 193 -12.67 20.69 15.90
CA ALA A 193 -11.85 19.52 15.66
C ALA A 193 -12.09 18.96 14.24
N GLY A 194 -11.03 18.56 13.56
CA GLY A 194 -11.11 17.85 12.28
C GLY A 194 -11.71 16.47 12.46
N GLY A 195 -12.94 16.27 11.96
CA GLY A 195 -13.49 14.94 11.74
C GLY A 195 -12.76 14.19 10.60
N PRO A 196 -12.76 12.85 10.60
CA PRO A 196 -12.06 12.01 9.60
C PRO A 196 -12.62 12.09 8.17
N HIS A 197 -13.60 12.96 7.91
CA HIS A 197 -14.26 13.12 6.61
C HIS A 197 -14.35 14.59 6.17
N ARG A 198 -13.28 15.37 6.32
CA ARG A 198 -13.16 16.61 5.55
C ARG A 198 -12.77 16.24 4.11
N LEU A 199 -13.75 16.30 3.22
CA LEU A 199 -13.53 16.22 1.78
C LEU A 199 -12.48 17.27 1.39
N THR A 200 -11.54 16.91 0.54
CA THR A 200 -10.58 17.88 0.01
C THR A 200 -11.34 19.00 -0.70
N ARG A 201 -10.85 20.25 -0.69
CA ARG A 201 -11.53 21.38 -1.38
C ARG A 201 -11.94 21.05 -2.82
N THR A 202 -11.16 20.23 -3.52
CA THR A 202 -11.46 19.76 -4.87
C THR A 202 -12.65 18.80 -4.92
N GLN A 203 -12.81 17.91 -3.94
CA GLN A 203 -13.98 17.03 -3.80
C GLN A 203 -15.24 17.82 -3.44
N GLU A 204 -15.11 18.86 -2.61
CA GLU A 204 -16.21 19.78 -2.30
C GLU A 204 -16.71 20.49 -3.56
N PHE A 205 -15.79 21.00 -4.41
CA PHE A 205 -16.15 21.59 -5.69
C PHE A 205 -16.80 20.59 -6.66
N ALA A 206 -16.29 19.36 -6.72
CA ALA A 206 -16.86 18.32 -7.58
C ALA A 206 -18.30 17.96 -7.15
N LEU A 207 -18.56 17.84 -5.85
CA LEU A 207 -19.90 17.58 -5.32
C LEU A 207 -20.86 18.74 -5.57
N GLN A 208 -20.40 19.98 -5.43
CA GLN A 208 -21.21 21.15 -5.78
C GLN A 208 -21.56 21.19 -7.27
N ALA A 209 -20.62 20.84 -8.15
CA ALA A 209 -20.86 20.78 -9.59
C ALA A 209 -21.90 19.71 -9.96
N ILE A 210 -21.82 18.52 -9.34
CA ILE A 210 -22.79 17.43 -9.55
C ILE A 210 -24.18 17.83 -9.05
N ASN A 211 -24.29 18.39 -7.84
CA ASN A 211 -25.59 18.81 -7.29
C ASN A 211 -26.24 19.91 -8.16
N ARG A 212 -25.44 20.82 -8.73
CA ARG A 212 -25.93 21.82 -9.67
C ARG A 212 -26.42 21.18 -10.98
N ALA A 213 -25.70 20.21 -11.52
CA ALA A 213 -26.10 19.52 -12.74
C ALA A 213 -27.40 18.73 -12.55
N VAL A 214 -27.56 18.05 -11.41
CA VAL A 214 -28.79 17.32 -11.04
C VAL A 214 -29.97 18.28 -10.87
N ALA A 215 -29.77 19.43 -10.23
CA ALA A 215 -30.82 20.45 -10.12
C ALA A 215 -31.29 21.00 -11.48
N LEU A 216 -30.40 21.03 -12.48
CA LEU A 216 -30.72 21.49 -13.84
C LEU A 216 -31.36 20.41 -14.72
N THR A 217 -31.16 19.13 -14.39
CA THR A 217 -31.70 17.97 -15.14
C THR A 217 -32.86 17.28 -14.44
N GLY A 218 -33.23 17.72 -13.23
CA GLY A 218 -34.37 17.22 -12.49
C GLY A 218 -35.71 17.44 -13.21
N PRO A 219 -36.74 16.62 -12.92
CA PRO A 219 -38.05 16.71 -13.58
C PRO A 219 -38.66 18.10 -13.40
N ARG A 220 -38.95 18.80 -14.51
CA ARG A 220 -39.71 20.06 -14.45
C ARG A 220 -41.09 19.80 -13.84
N PRO A 221 -41.53 20.59 -12.84
CA PRO A 221 -42.89 20.48 -12.34
C PRO A 221 -43.88 20.72 -13.48
N ARG A 222 -44.79 19.76 -13.69
CA ARG A 222 -45.88 19.92 -14.67
C ARG A 222 -46.80 21.04 -14.20
N PRO A 223 -47.24 21.94 -15.10
CA PRO A 223 -48.18 22.98 -14.73
C PRO A 223 -49.48 22.32 -14.25
N GLU A 224 -49.91 22.70 -13.04
CA GLU A 224 -51.22 22.33 -12.52
C GLU A 224 -52.29 22.90 -13.45
N ARG A 225 -53.13 22.01 -13.96
CA ARG A 225 -54.30 22.38 -14.75
C ARG A 225 -55.29 22.99 -13.76
N ARG A 226 -55.46 24.31 -13.80
CA ARG A 226 -56.56 24.99 -13.13
C ARG A 226 -57.85 24.65 -13.88
N ASP A 227 -58.73 23.95 -13.20
CA ASP A 227 -60.14 23.77 -13.59
C ASP A 227 -60.95 25.04 -13.29
#